data_AF-A0A011QM96-F1
#
_entry.id   AF-A0A011QM96-F1
#
_cell.length_a   1.000
_cell.length_b   1.000
_cell.length_c   1.000
_cell.angle_alpha   90.00
_cell.angle_beta   90.00
_cell.angle_gamma   90.00
#
_symmetry.space_group_name_H-M   'P 1'
#
loop_
_entity.id
_entity.type
_entity.pdbx_description
1 polymer ?
#
loop_
_entity_poly.entity_id
_entity_poly.type
_entity_poly.pdbx_seq_one_letter_code
_entity_poly.pdbx_strand_id
1 'polypeptide(L)' 'MVDDKDDDIPFMQKLLDNHFLLLFLGVASPGLLYILWGIIDIMNTPVAK' A
#
# COMPACT_ATOMS: atom_id res chain seq x y z
N MET A 1 -27.96 20.98 -16.56
CA MET A 1 -26.68 21.61 -16.18
C MET A 1 -25.70 20.47 -16.08
N VAL A 2 -24.66 20.47 -16.92
CA VAL A 2 -23.70 19.37 -17.05
C VAL A 2 -22.95 19.21 -15.73
N ASP A 3 -22.92 17.99 -15.22
CA ASP A 3 -22.26 17.58 -13.98
C ASP A 3 -20.78 17.31 -14.26
N ASP A 4 -19.99 18.36 -14.47
CA ASP A 4 -18.54 18.31 -14.77
C ASP A 4 -17.65 18.38 -13.51
N LYS A 5 -18.21 18.18 -12.30
CA LYS A 5 -17.44 18.39 -11.06
C LYS A 5 -16.52 17.23 -10.67
N ASP A 6 -16.77 16.02 -11.17
CA ASP A 6 -16.00 14.84 -10.79
C ASP A 6 -14.67 14.71 -11.57
N ASP A 7 -14.54 15.38 -12.71
CA ASP A 7 -13.36 15.27 -13.58
C ASP A 7 -12.19 16.18 -13.13
N ASP A 8 -12.46 17.21 -12.31
CA ASP A 8 -11.45 18.15 -11.81
C ASP A 8 -10.78 17.72 -10.49
N ILE A 9 -11.24 16.64 -9.84
CA ILE A 9 -10.67 16.23 -8.55
C ILE A 9 -9.30 15.56 -8.77
N PRO A 10 -8.21 16.09 -8.20
CA PRO A 10 -6.87 15.53 -8.34
C PRO A 10 -6.80 14.07 -7.90
N PHE A 11 -6.01 13.25 -8.61
CA PHE A 11 -5.88 11.82 -8.33
C PHE A 11 -5.50 11.52 -6.87
N MET A 12 -4.56 12.29 -6.30
CA MET A 12 -4.14 12.10 -4.92
C MET A 12 -5.31 12.34 -3.94
N GLN A 13 -6.22 13.26 -4.25
CA GLN A 13 -7.39 13.53 -3.42
C GLN A 13 -8.38 12.35 -3.48
N LYS A 14 -8.67 11.81 -4.68
CA LYS A 14 -9.49 10.59 -4.84
C LYS A 14 -8.89 9.38 -4.10
N LEU A 15 -7.56 9.27 -4.08
CA LEU A 15 -6.85 8.18 -3.38
C LEU A 15 -6.98 8.32 -1.86
N LEU A 16 -6.78 9.54 -1.32
CA LEU A 16 -6.84 9.83 0.12
C LEU A 16 -8.28 9.92 0.66
N ASP A 17 -9.28 10.19 -0.17
CA ASP A 17 -10.69 10.24 0.25
C ASP A 17 -11.30 8.83 0.42
N ASN A 18 -10.66 7.80 -0.15
CA ASN A 18 -11.12 6.42 -0.01
C ASN A 18 -10.60 5.77 1.29
N HIS A 19 -11.43 5.85 2.33
CA HIS A 19 -11.12 5.34 3.67
C HIS A 19 -10.81 3.83 3.69
N PHE A 20 -11.47 3.01 2.86
CA PHE A 20 -11.17 1.58 2.79
C PHE A 20 -9.84 1.30 2.12
N LEU A 21 -9.50 2.07 1.08
CA LEU A 21 -8.21 1.98 0.43
C LEU A 21 -7.09 2.37 1.40
N LEU A 22 -7.27 3.46 2.14
CA LEU A 22 -6.32 3.88 3.19
C LEU A 22 -6.22 2.86 4.33
N LEU A 23 -7.33 2.29 4.78
CA LEU A 23 -7.34 1.23 5.79
C LEU A 23 -6.60 -0.01 5.30
N PHE A 24 -6.87 -0.44 4.07
CA PHE A 24 -6.17 -1.55 3.44
C PHE A 24 -4.68 -1.28 3.36
N LEU A 25 -4.27 -0.11 2.86
CA LEU A 25 -2.87 0.26 2.77
C LEU A 25 -2.22 0.24 4.16
N GLY A 26 -2.85 0.83 5.17
CA GLY A 26 -2.33 0.88 6.54
C GLY A 26 -2.20 -0.49 7.20
N VAL A 27 -3.18 -1.39 7.02
CA VAL A 27 -3.15 -2.74 7.60
C VAL A 27 -2.23 -3.68 6.81
N ALA A 28 -2.19 -3.55 5.48
CA ALA A 28 -1.37 -4.39 4.61
C ALA A 28 0.11 -3.99 4.63
N SER A 29 0.43 -2.70 4.79
CA SER A 29 1.81 -2.19 4.83
C SER A 29 2.72 -2.96 5.80
N PRO A 30 2.42 -3.12 7.10
CA PRO A 30 3.30 -3.86 8.00
C PRO A 30 3.46 -5.32 7.56
N GLY A 31 2.40 -5.99 7.11
CA GLY A 31 2.47 -7.38 6.65
C GLY A 31 3.40 -7.52 5.44
N LEU A 32 3.24 -6.68 4.42
CA LEU A 32 4.08 -6.68 3.23
C LEU A 32 5.55 -6.36 3.57
N LEU A 33 5.79 -5.35 4.41
CA LEU A 33 7.13 -5.00 4.84
C LEU A 33 7.81 -6.14 5.60
N TYR A 34 7.10 -6.80 6.53
CA TYR A 34 7.64 -7.93 7.28
C TYR A 34 7.92 -9.14 6.40
N ILE A 35 7.07 -9.43 5.41
CA ILE A 35 7.31 -10.52 4.47
C ILE A 35 8.56 -10.24 3.65
N LEU A 36 8.67 -9.05 3.07
CA LEU A 36 9.84 -8.65 2.28
C LEU A 36 11.12 -8.71 3.12
N TRP A 37 11.07 -8.18 4.34
CA TRP A 37 12.19 -8.25 5.27
C TRP A 37 12.55 -9.69 5.64
N GLY A 38 11.57 -10.53 5.95
CA GLY A 38 11.78 -11.96 6.26
C GLY A 38 12.38 -12.74 5.10
N ILE A 39 12.03 -12.41 3.85
CA ILE A 39 12.66 -13.01 2.66
C ILE A 39 14.14 -12.63 2.59
N ILE A 40 14.46 -11.35 2.82
CA ILE A 40 15.85 -10.87 2.84
C ILE A 40 16.64 -11.62 3.93
N ASP A 41 16.07 -11.78 5.12
CA ASP A 41 16.71 -12.51 6.22
C ASP A 41 16.96 -13.98 5.88
N ILE A 42 15.98 -14.68 5.28
CA ILE A 42 16.14 -16.08 4.86
C ILE A 42 17.25 -16.21 3.81
N MET A 43 17.29 -15.32 2.82
CA MET A 43 18.33 -15.36 1.78
C MET A 43 19.74 -15.13 2.33
N ASN A 44 19.85 -14.33 3.39
CA ASN A 44 21.13 -14.01 4.03
C ASN A 44 21.49 -14.98 5.17
N THR A 45 20.60 -15.90 5.53
CA THR A 45 20.86 -16.86 6.59
C THR A 45 21.89 -17.89 6.11
N PRO A 46 23.06 -18.01 6.76
CA PRO A 46 24.05 -19.00 6.37
C PRO A 46 23.53 -20.40 6.68
N VAL A 47 23.52 -21.27 5.67
CA VAL A 47 23.24 -22.70 5.88
C VAL A 47 24.41 -23.33 6.63
N ALA A 48 24.11 -23.97 7.76
CA ALA A 48 25.10 -24.72 8.53
C ALA A 48 25.71 -25.83 7.65
N LYS A 49 27.03 -25.96 7.69
CA LYS A 49 27.80 -26.94 6.93
C LYS A 49 27.69 -28.34 7.52
#